data_AF-A0AA42CN78-F1
#
_entry.id   AF-A0AA42CN78-F1
#
_cell.length_a   1.000
_cell.length_b   1.000
_cell.length_c   1.000
_cell.angle_alpha   90.00
_cell.angle_beta   90.00
_cell.angle_gamma   90.00
#
_symmetry.space_group_name_H-M   'P 1'
#
loop_
_entity.id
_entity.type
_entity.pdbx_description
1 polymer ?
#
loop_
_entity_poly.entity_id
_entity_poly.type
_entity_poly.pdbx_seq_one_letter_code
_entity_poly.pdbx_strand_id
1 'polypeptide(L)'
;MAGADTLLALAERVEAAGAPDRNLDEEIAVAILWRPSGVCEPAGAIPWWLAASFGIPDYTASLDAAMKLVPGGWHWTVTDYQGAAPARAILGDDSIICTATTPALALTAACLRARARGGR
;
A
#
# COMPACT_ATOMS: atom_id res chain seq x y z
N MET A 1 12.27 2.21 7.88
CA MET A 1 10.93 2.57 7.39
C MET A 1 11.06 3.99 6.88
N ALA A 2 10.48 4.29 5.71
CA ALA A 2 10.53 5.65 5.18
C ALA A 2 9.90 6.65 6.18
N GLY A 3 10.30 7.92 6.08
CA GLY A 3 9.74 8.99 6.91
C GLY A 3 8.24 9.16 6.67
N ALA A 4 7.54 9.75 7.64
CA ALA A 4 6.09 9.98 7.55
C ALA A 4 5.72 10.77 6.29
N ASP A 5 6.49 11.81 5.93
CA ASP A 5 6.29 12.60 4.72
C ASP A 5 6.41 11.78 3.43
N THR A 6 7.36 10.86 3.36
CA THR A 6 7.53 9.97 2.20
C THR A 6 6.33 9.04 2.03
N LEU A 7 5.81 8.49 3.13
CA LEU A 7 4.64 7.61 3.10
C LEU A 7 3.37 8.37 2.70
N LEU A 8 3.21 9.62 3.15
CA LEU A 8 2.11 10.49 2.75
C LEU A 8 2.18 10.84 1.26
N ALA A 9 3.36 11.20 0.75
CA ALA A 9 3.54 11.48 -0.68
C ALA A 9 3.26 10.25 -1.56
N LEU A 10 3.65 9.05 -1.12
CA LEU A 10 3.28 7.81 -1.81
C LEU A 10 1.77 7.56 -1.76
N ALA A 11 1.11 7.81 -0.64
CA ALA A 11 -0.35 7.67 -0.53
C ALA A 11 -1.09 8.59 -1.52
N GLU A 12 -0.66 9.85 -1.63
CA GLU A 12 -1.25 10.80 -2.58
C GLU A 12 -1.08 10.35 -4.04
N ARG A 13 0.08 9.78 -4.39
CA ARG A 13 0.31 9.20 -5.72
C ARG A 13 -0.58 8.00 -6.00
N VAL A 14 -0.80 7.13 -5.00
CA VAL A 14 -1.70 5.98 -5.12
C VAL A 14 -3.15 6.42 -5.30
N GLU A 15 -3.60 7.45 -4.58
CA GLU A 15 -4.96 8.02 -4.71
C GLU A 15 -5.19 8.63 -6.10
N ALA A 16 -4.18 9.29 -6.67
CA ALA A 16 -4.24 9.87 -8.00
C ALA A 16 -4.08 8.86 -9.15
N ALA A 17 -3.70 7.62 -8.85
CA ALA A 17 -3.48 6.59 -9.87
C ALA A 17 -4.81 6.16 -10.51
N GLY A 18 -4.86 6.20 -11.85
CA GLY A 18 -6.01 5.72 -12.63
C GLY A 18 -5.99 4.22 -12.91
N ALA A 19 -4.83 3.58 -12.72
CA ALA A 19 -4.61 2.17 -12.99
C ALA A 19 -3.51 1.62 -12.06
N PRO A 20 -3.40 0.28 -11.91
CA PRO A 20 -2.28 -0.33 -11.21
C PRO A 20 -0.93 0.05 -11.84
N ASP A 21 0.08 0.27 -11.00
CA ASP A 21 1.42 0.68 -11.41
C ASP A 21 2.48 -0.13 -10.65
N ARG A 22 3.23 -0.93 -11.40
CA ARG A 22 4.25 -1.82 -10.86
C ARG A 22 5.42 -1.05 -10.25
N ASN A 23 5.83 0.06 -10.85
CA ASN A 23 6.93 0.86 -10.31
C ASN A 23 6.51 1.49 -8.96
N LEU A 24 5.25 1.90 -8.85
CA LEU A 24 4.68 2.38 -7.59
C LEU A 24 4.65 1.28 -6.52
N ASP A 25 4.35 0.03 -6.88
CA ASP A 25 4.40 -1.11 -5.96
C ASP A 25 5.81 -1.36 -5.41
N GLU A 26 6.84 -1.20 -6.25
CA GLU A 26 8.24 -1.34 -5.84
C GLU A 26 8.66 -0.23 -4.88
N GLU A 27 8.28 1.02 -5.17
CA GLU A 27 8.54 2.15 -4.26
C GLU A 27 7.87 1.94 -2.89
N ILE A 28 6.63 1.43 -2.88
CA ILE A 28 5.92 1.08 -1.65
C ILE A 28 6.65 -0.02 -0.90
N ALA A 29 7.03 -1.11 -1.58
CA ALA A 29 7.76 -2.23 -0.98
C ALA A 29 9.06 -1.77 -0.30
N VAL A 30 9.81 -0.89 -0.95
CA VAL A 30 11.03 -0.28 -0.37
C VAL A 30 10.67 0.60 0.83
N ALA A 31 9.66 1.47 0.72
CA ALA A 31 9.28 2.40 1.77
C ALA A 31 8.86 1.70 3.07
N ILE A 32 8.13 0.58 2.96
CA ILE A 32 7.69 -0.21 4.11
C ILE A 32 8.70 -1.25 4.57
N LEU A 33 9.89 -1.30 3.97
CA LEU A 33 10.92 -2.32 4.22
C LEU A 33 10.39 -3.75 4.06
N TRP A 34 9.58 -3.99 3.03
CA TRP A 34 9.10 -5.32 2.70
C TRP A 34 10.26 -6.29 2.55
N ARG A 35 10.05 -7.54 2.99
CA ARG A 35 11.04 -8.61 2.95
C ARG A 35 10.46 -9.84 2.27
N PRO A 36 11.17 -10.40 1.27
CA PRO A 36 10.86 -11.72 0.78
C PRO A 36 10.92 -12.75 1.90
N SER A 37 10.07 -13.77 1.83
CA SER A 37 10.17 -14.91 2.75
C SER A 37 11.53 -15.60 2.59
N GLY A 38 12.21 -15.86 3.71
CA GLY A 38 13.54 -16.49 3.72
C GLY A 38 14.71 -15.52 3.49
N VAL A 39 14.46 -14.20 3.40
CA VAL A 39 15.51 -13.19 3.26
C VAL A 39 15.49 -12.23 4.46
N CYS A 40 16.65 -12.06 5.10
CA CYS A 40 16.81 -11.16 6.25
C CYS A 40 16.89 -9.68 5.83
N GLU A 41 17.31 -9.42 4.59
CA GLU A 41 17.50 -8.09 4.02
C GLU A 41 16.17 -7.49 3.50
N PRO A 42 15.87 -6.20 3.74
CA PRO A 42 14.70 -5.51 3.17
C PRO A 42 14.87 -5.24 1.67
N ALA A 43 13.75 -4.98 0.99
CA ALA A 43 13.67 -4.71 -0.46
C ALA A 43 14.67 -3.65 -0.97
N GLY A 44 14.95 -2.61 -0.16
CA GLY A 44 15.93 -1.56 -0.52
C GLY A 44 17.41 -1.94 -0.35
N ALA A 45 17.70 -3.06 0.33
CA ALA A 45 19.07 -3.56 0.54
C ALA A 45 19.43 -4.70 -0.44
N ILE A 46 18.43 -5.31 -1.07
CA ILE A 46 18.64 -6.28 -2.14
C ILE A 46 18.69 -5.56 -3.51
N PRO A 47 19.52 -6.02 -4.45
CA PRO A 47 19.50 -5.49 -5.80
C PRO A 47 18.12 -5.66 -6.45
N TRP A 48 17.67 -4.65 -7.20
CA TRP A 48 16.32 -4.62 -7.81
C TRP A 48 16.00 -5.87 -8.63
N TRP A 49 16.97 -6.44 -9.36
CA TRP A 49 16.78 -7.64 -10.19
C TRP A 49 16.53 -8.90 -9.34
N LEU A 50 17.12 -8.96 -8.15
CA LEU A 50 16.91 -10.03 -7.20
C LEU A 50 15.56 -9.85 -6.47
N ALA A 51 15.22 -8.61 -6.11
CA ALA A 51 13.89 -8.27 -5.57
C ALA A 51 12.75 -8.64 -6.53
N ALA A 52 12.94 -8.35 -7.82
CA ALA A 52 12.01 -8.72 -8.88
C ALA A 52 11.83 -10.24 -8.99
N SER A 53 12.89 -11.03 -8.75
CA SER A 53 12.84 -12.50 -8.77
C SER A 53 12.04 -13.11 -7.62
N PHE A 54 11.90 -12.40 -6.49
CA PHE A 54 11.05 -12.83 -5.38
C PHE A 54 9.56 -12.53 -5.59
N GLY A 55 9.23 -11.71 -6.59
CA GLY A 55 7.85 -11.28 -6.85
C GLY A 55 7.36 -10.31 -5.79
N ILE A 56 7.76 -9.03 -5.89
CA ILE A 56 7.16 -7.95 -5.08
C ILE A 56 5.63 -8.02 -5.22
N PRO A 57 4.85 -7.90 -4.13
CA PRO A 57 3.39 -7.96 -4.23
C PRO A 57 2.83 -6.80 -5.05
N ASP A 58 1.83 -7.08 -5.89
CA ASP A 58 1.12 -6.07 -6.68
C ASP A 58 0.11 -5.29 -5.82
N TYR A 59 0.58 -4.39 -4.94
CA TYR A 59 -0.26 -3.67 -3.98
C TYR A 59 -1.36 -2.83 -4.65
N THR A 60 -1.04 -2.19 -5.78
CA THR A 60 -1.96 -1.34 -6.53
C THR A 60 -2.93 -2.14 -7.41
N ALA A 61 -2.59 -3.40 -7.76
CA ALA A 61 -3.41 -4.26 -8.62
C ALA A 61 -4.28 -5.26 -7.85
N SER A 62 -3.81 -5.75 -6.71
CA SER A 62 -4.40 -6.87 -5.98
C SER A 62 -4.82 -6.45 -4.57
N LEU A 63 -6.11 -6.63 -4.29
CA LEU A 63 -6.65 -6.38 -2.95
C LEU A 63 -5.97 -7.27 -1.90
N ASP A 64 -5.69 -8.54 -2.23
CA ASP A 64 -4.94 -9.45 -1.36
C ASP A 64 -3.52 -8.99 -1.04
N ALA A 65 -2.84 -8.35 -2.00
CA ALA A 65 -1.55 -7.73 -1.75
C ALA A 65 -1.70 -6.51 -0.84
N ALA A 66 -2.67 -5.64 -1.13
CA ALA A 66 -2.97 -4.45 -0.31
C ALA A 66 -3.33 -4.81 1.14
N MET A 67 -4.07 -5.90 1.37
CA MET A 67 -4.39 -6.39 2.72
C MET A 67 -3.15 -6.70 3.56
N LYS A 68 -2.03 -7.11 2.94
CA LYS A 68 -0.76 -7.36 3.64
C LYS A 68 -0.09 -6.09 4.15
N LEU A 69 -0.51 -4.91 3.66
CA LEU A 69 0.01 -3.61 4.13
C LEU A 69 -0.67 -3.13 5.41
N VAL A 70 -1.87 -3.66 5.73
CA VAL A 70 -2.65 -3.23 6.89
C VAL A 70 -1.82 -3.41 8.16
N PRO A 71 -1.63 -2.35 8.97
CA PRO A 71 -0.88 -2.45 10.21
C PRO A 71 -1.54 -3.42 11.20
N GLY A 72 -0.74 -4.07 12.05
CA GLY A 72 -1.24 -5.06 12.99
C GLY A 72 -2.22 -4.44 13.99
N GLY A 73 -3.37 -5.08 14.21
CA GLY A 73 -4.39 -4.61 15.16
C GLY A 73 -5.30 -3.50 14.63
N TRP A 74 -5.20 -3.13 13.36
CA TRP A 74 -6.10 -2.17 12.75
C TRP A 74 -7.28 -2.89 12.09
N HIS A 75 -8.49 -2.37 12.36
CA HIS A 75 -9.67 -2.73 11.59
C HIS A 75 -9.64 -2.02 10.24
N TRP A 76 -10.18 -2.65 9.21
CA TRP A 76 -10.27 -2.02 7.90
C TRP A 76 -11.55 -2.45 7.20
N THR A 77 -12.04 -1.60 6.32
CA THR A 77 -13.21 -1.85 5.48
C THR A 77 -12.99 -1.21 4.13
N VAL A 78 -13.29 -1.95 3.07
CA VAL A 78 -13.28 -1.43 1.70
C VAL A 78 -14.70 -1.52 1.16
N THR A 79 -15.18 -0.43 0.59
CA THR A 79 -16.48 -0.34 -0.05
C THR A 79 -16.27 0.06 -1.50
N ASP A 80 -16.75 -0.79 -2.41
CA ASP A 80 -16.85 -0.47 -3.82
C ASP A 80 -18.31 -0.12 -4.14
N TYR A 81 -18.52 1.02 -4.76
CA TYR A 81 -19.83 1.48 -5.18
C TYR A 81 -19.98 1.14 -6.67
N GLN A 82 -20.70 0.06 -6.99
CA GLN A 82 -20.98 -0.28 -8.38
C GLN A 82 -21.66 0.89 -9.10
N GLY A 83 -20.95 1.51 -10.04
CA GLY A 83 -21.42 2.63 -10.86
C GLY A 83 -20.64 3.93 -10.62
N ALA A 84 -19.49 4.04 -11.29
CA ALA A 84 -18.68 5.27 -11.48
C ALA A 84 -18.15 6.00 -10.23
N ALA A 85 -18.57 5.63 -9.01
CA ALA A 85 -18.04 6.20 -7.78
C ALA A 85 -16.69 5.56 -7.43
N PRO A 86 -15.71 6.33 -6.94
CA PRO A 86 -14.42 5.80 -6.52
C PRO A 86 -14.60 4.84 -5.34
N ALA A 87 -13.81 3.77 -5.32
CA ALA A 87 -13.76 2.85 -4.20
C ALA A 87 -13.24 3.58 -2.95
N ARG A 88 -13.79 3.24 -1.79
CA ARG A 88 -13.45 3.85 -0.51
C ARG A 88 -12.82 2.81 0.41
N ALA A 89 -11.69 3.15 1.02
CA ALA A 89 -11.07 2.37 2.08
C ALA A 89 -11.05 3.16 3.38
N ILE A 90 -11.35 2.46 4.47
CA ILE A 90 -11.42 2.99 5.83
C ILE A 90 -10.53 2.13 6.70
N LEU A 91 -9.62 2.75 7.45
CA LEU A 91 -8.71 2.10 8.39
C LEU A 91 -8.86 2.66 9.82
N GLY A 92 -8.84 1.74 10.78
CA GLY A 92 -9.11 1.99 12.21
C GLY A 92 -10.59 2.23 12.48
N ASP A 93 -10.90 2.89 13.59
CA ASP A 93 -12.24 3.37 13.94
C ASP A 93 -12.61 4.63 13.12
N ASP A 94 -12.67 4.49 11.79
CA ASP A 94 -12.92 5.59 10.83
C ASP A 94 -11.88 6.73 10.83
N SER A 95 -10.69 6.48 11.41
CA SER A 95 -9.65 7.49 11.56
C SER A 95 -8.97 7.92 10.24
N ILE A 96 -8.98 7.03 9.24
CA ILE A 96 -8.33 7.21 7.95
C ILE A 96 -9.29 6.76 6.86
N ILE A 97 -9.62 7.67 5.97
CA ILE A 97 -10.54 7.43 4.85
C ILE A 97 -9.80 7.85 3.59
N CYS A 98 -9.68 6.94 2.62
CA CYS A 98 -9.08 7.19 1.32
C CYS A 98 -10.05 6.74 0.21
N THR A 99 -10.01 7.45 -0.91
CA THR A 99 -10.82 7.13 -2.10
C THR A 99 -9.92 7.02 -3.31
N ALA A 100 -10.09 5.98 -4.11
CA ALA A 100 -9.34 5.80 -5.35
C ALA A 100 -10.15 5.05 -6.41
N THR A 101 -9.59 4.96 -7.62
CA THR A 101 -10.24 4.35 -8.79
C THR A 101 -10.58 2.87 -8.59
N THR A 102 -9.82 2.16 -7.75
CA THR A 102 -10.03 0.73 -7.45
C THR A 102 -9.94 0.47 -5.95
N PRO A 103 -10.57 -0.61 -5.44
CA PRO A 103 -10.49 -0.97 -4.02
C PRO A 103 -9.04 -1.24 -3.55
N ALA A 104 -8.19 -1.81 -4.42
CA ALA A 104 -6.79 -2.06 -4.10
C ALA A 104 -5.98 -0.77 -3.93
N LEU A 105 -6.18 0.22 -4.82
CA LEU A 105 -5.56 1.54 -4.71
C LEU A 105 -6.02 2.27 -3.44
N ALA A 106 -7.34 2.26 -3.17
CA ALA A 106 -7.90 2.94 -2.01
C ALA A 106 -7.33 2.35 -0.71
N LEU A 107 -7.27 1.01 -0.61
CA LEU A 107 -6.74 0.34 0.56
C LEU A 107 -5.23 0.58 0.75
N THR A 108 -4.46 0.54 -0.33
CA THR A 108 -3.01 0.79 -0.29
C THR A 108 -2.71 2.21 0.19
N ALA A 109 -3.41 3.23 -0.34
CA ALA A 109 -3.28 4.61 0.12
C ALA A 109 -3.60 4.76 1.62
N ALA A 110 -4.70 4.15 2.07
CA ALA A 110 -5.10 4.20 3.48
C ALA A 110 -4.05 3.54 4.39
N CYS A 111 -3.48 2.40 3.99
CA CYS A 111 -2.42 1.71 4.73
C CYS A 111 -1.15 2.58 4.85
N LEU A 112 -0.76 3.27 3.77
CA LEU A 112 0.39 4.16 3.78
C LEU A 112 0.18 5.35 4.73
N ARG A 113 -1.01 5.98 4.70
CA ARG A 113 -1.36 7.03 5.66
C ARG A 113 -1.38 6.52 7.11
N ALA A 114 -1.86 5.30 7.34
CA ALA A 114 -1.87 4.68 8.67
C ALA A 114 -0.46 4.48 9.22
N ARG A 115 0.45 3.98 8.39
CA ARG A 115 1.87 3.82 8.74
C ARG A 115 2.57 5.15 8.98
N ALA A 116 2.23 6.19 8.23
CA ALA A 116 2.74 7.54 8.47
C ALA A 116 2.33 8.11 9.85
N ARG A 117 1.15 7.73 10.36
CA ARG A 117 0.65 8.12 11.69
C ARG A 117 1.17 7.26 12.85
N GLY A 118 2.02 6.26 12.58
CA GLY A 118 2.62 5.40 13.60
C GLY A 118 1.94 4.04 13.80
N GLY A 119 1.05 3.61 12.88
CA GLY A 119 0.62 2.22 12.81
C GLY A 119 1.82 1.33 12.47
N ARG A 120 2.34 0.60 13.46
CA ARG A 120 3.45 -0.36 13.28
C ARG A 120 2.96 -1.70 12.76
#